data_AF-A0A392QNJ6-F1
#
_entry.id   AF-A0A392QNJ6-F1
#
_cell.length_a   1.000
_cell.length_b   1.000
_cell.length_c   1.000
_cell.angle_alpha   90.00
_cell.angle_beta   90.00
_cell.angle_gamma   90.00
#
_symmetry.space_group_name_H-M   'P 1'
#
loop_
_entity.id
_entity.type
_entity.pdbx_description
1 polymer ?
#
loop_
_entity_poly.entity_id
_entity_poly.type
_entity_poly.pdbx_seq_one_letter_code
_entity_poly.pdbx_strand_id
1 'polypeptide(L)'
;LVNGSPTDEFSLERGLRQGDPLFPFLFPLAAEGMNVLMTAMVENNLFTGYSVGAQETISISHLQFADDTLLMGVKSWANVRALRAVLVLFELMSGLKVNFNKSMLVGVNIPYSWLNEAASALSCKVGKIPFLYLGLPIGGDPRRFSFWEPVLTRIKNRLSGWKNRFLSFSGRLILLKSVLTSLPVYA
;
A
#
# COMPACT_ATOMS: atom_id res chain seq x y z
N LEU A 1 13.25 12.07 -26.06
CA LEU A 1 14.52 11.48 -26.52
C LEU A 1 14.33 9.98 -26.65
N VAL A 2 14.48 9.42 -27.83
CA VAL A 2 14.60 7.96 -28.04
C VAL A 2 16.04 7.72 -28.47
N ASN A 3 16.76 6.84 -27.77
CA ASN A 3 18.20 6.60 -27.99
C ASN A 3 19.05 7.88 -27.99
N GLY A 4 18.74 8.84 -27.11
CA GLY A 4 19.50 10.08 -26.97
C GLY A 4 19.21 11.16 -28.01
N SER A 5 18.31 10.94 -28.98
CA SER A 5 17.93 11.94 -29.99
C SER A 5 16.52 12.49 -29.76
N PRO A 6 16.27 13.80 -29.99
CA PRO A 6 14.92 14.38 -29.94
C PRO A 6 13.99 13.62 -30.86
N THR A 7 12.78 13.35 -30.37
CA THR A 7 11.69 12.79 -31.17
C THR A 7 10.69 13.91 -31.42
N ASP A 8 9.80 13.69 -32.38
CA ASP A 8 8.67 14.58 -32.61
C ASP A 8 7.82 14.73 -31.33
N GLU A 9 7.19 15.89 -31.20
CA GLU A 9 6.26 16.15 -30.11
C GLU A 9 5.06 15.22 -30.21
N PHE A 10 4.65 14.65 -29.09
CA PHE A 10 3.46 13.80 -29.01
C PHE A 10 2.54 14.33 -27.90
N SER A 11 1.24 14.24 -28.14
CA SER A 11 0.23 14.64 -27.17
C SER A 11 0.13 13.60 -26.06
N LEU A 12 0.18 14.06 -24.81
CA LEU A 12 -0.08 13.22 -23.64
C LEU A 12 -1.59 13.13 -23.42
N GLU A 13 -2.19 11.95 -23.60
CA GLU A 13 -3.62 11.74 -23.36
C GLU A 13 -3.93 11.35 -21.91
N ARG A 14 -3.13 10.45 -21.32
CA ARG A 14 -3.28 9.98 -19.94
C ARG A 14 -1.93 9.81 -19.25
N GLY A 15 -1.94 10.08 -17.94
CA GLY A 15 -0.78 9.91 -17.07
C GLY A 15 -0.02 11.22 -16.88
N LEU A 16 0.57 11.34 -15.69
CA LEU A 16 1.46 12.44 -15.33
C LEU A 16 2.91 11.99 -15.51
N ARG A 17 3.78 12.94 -15.86
CA ARG A 17 5.20 12.64 -16.07
C ARG A 17 5.84 12.24 -14.74
N GLN A 18 6.54 11.10 -14.73
CA GLN A 18 7.31 10.69 -13.56
C GLN A 18 8.47 11.67 -13.32
N GLY A 19 8.60 12.15 -12.09
CA GLY A 19 9.56 13.20 -11.72
C GLY A 19 9.05 14.63 -11.91
N ASP A 20 7.78 14.81 -12.29
CA ASP A 20 7.13 16.11 -12.25
C ASP A 20 6.95 16.57 -10.78
N PRO A 21 7.43 17.76 -10.40
CA PRO A 21 7.29 18.27 -9.04
C PRO A 21 5.84 18.47 -8.59
N LEU A 22 4.86 18.53 -9.51
CA LEU A 22 3.44 18.64 -9.19
C LEU A 22 2.77 17.29 -8.93
N PHE A 23 3.38 16.18 -9.36
CA PHE A 23 2.82 14.84 -9.20
C PHE A 23 2.45 14.48 -7.75
N PRO A 24 3.29 14.79 -6.74
CA PRO A 24 2.96 14.51 -5.33
C PRO A 24 1.70 15.22 -4.83
N PHE A 25 1.21 16.25 -5.53
CA PHE A 25 0.00 16.99 -5.15
C PHE A 25 -1.22 16.56 -5.95
N LEU A 26 -1.04 16.19 -7.22
CA LEU A 26 -2.14 15.80 -8.10
C LEU A 26 -2.62 14.37 -7.85
N PHE A 27 -1.72 13.44 -7.55
CA PHE A 27 -2.11 12.05 -7.29
C PHE A 27 -3.00 11.92 -6.04
N PRO A 28 -2.67 12.57 -4.89
CA PRO A 28 -3.56 12.55 -3.73
C PRO A 28 -4.95 13.09 -4.00
N LEU A 29 -5.13 14.07 -4.89
CA LEU A 29 -6.46 14.57 -5.25
C LEU A 29 -7.31 13.49 -5.94
N ALA A 30 -6.70 12.66 -6.79
CA ALA A 30 -7.41 11.51 -7.36
C ALA A 30 -7.70 10.46 -6.28
N ALA A 31 -6.74 10.19 -5.40
CA ALA A 31 -6.90 9.24 -4.28
C ALA A 31 -7.97 9.68 -3.27
N GLU A 32 -8.17 11.00 -3.08
CA GLU A 32 -9.21 11.58 -2.23
C GLU A 32 -10.62 11.13 -2.66
N GLY A 33 -10.83 10.88 -3.95
CA GLY A 33 -12.09 10.31 -4.44
C GLY A 33 -12.41 8.95 -3.80
N MET A 34 -11.39 8.12 -3.50
CA MET A 34 -11.59 6.86 -2.78
C MET A 34 -11.92 7.10 -1.30
N ASN A 35 -11.27 8.08 -0.65
CA ASN A 35 -11.58 8.47 0.73
C ASN A 35 -13.05 8.91 0.86
N VAL A 36 -13.51 9.78 -0.04
CA VAL A 36 -14.89 10.26 -0.09
C VAL A 36 -15.87 9.10 -0.31
N LEU A 37 -15.58 8.20 -1.26
CA LEU A 37 -16.42 7.02 -1.51
C LEU A 37 -16.52 6.11 -0.28
N MET A 38 -15.40 5.76 0.33
CA MET A 38 -15.38 4.88 1.50
C MET A 38 -16.08 5.51 2.70
N THR A 39 -15.87 6.81 2.93
CA THR A 39 -16.55 7.56 3.98
C THR A 39 -18.06 7.56 3.77
N ALA A 40 -18.52 7.86 2.55
CA ALA A 40 -19.93 7.79 2.21
C ALA A 40 -20.53 6.39 2.42
N MET A 41 -19.81 5.32 2.07
CA MET A 41 -20.28 3.94 2.29
C MET A 41 -20.42 3.61 3.78
N VAL A 42 -19.55 4.13 4.64
CA VAL A 42 -19.65 3.95 6.09
C VAL A 42 -20.79 4.76 6.68
N GLU A 43 -20.89 6.05 6.33
CA GLU A 43 -21.95 6.95 6.83
C GLU A 43 -23.36 6.49 6.44
N ASN A 44 -23.49 5.89 5.24
CA ASN A 44 -24.76 5.34 4.77
C ASN A 44 -25.01 3.89 5.24
N ASN A 45 -24.18 3.35 6.15
CA ASN A 45 -24.29 1.98 6.67
C ASN A 45 -24.22 0.88 5.59
N LEU A 46 -23.63 1.17 4.44
CA LEU A 46 -23.40 0.22 3.34
C LEU A 46 -22.11 -0.59 3.54
N PHE A 47 -21.17 -0.05 4.32
CA PHE A 47 -19.93 -0.70 4.69
C PHE A 47 -19.65 -0.54 6.19
N THR A 48 -19.37 -1.65 6.87
CA THR A 48 -19.01 -1.65 8.28
C THR A 48 -17.49 -1.78 8.43
N GLY A 49 -16.85 -0.70 8.87
CA GLY A 49 -15.41 -0.65 9.17
C GLY A 49 -15.01 -1.58 10.33
N TYR A 50 -13.70 -1.63 10.60
CA TYR A 50 -13.15 -2.41 11.70
C TYR A 50 -12.92 -1.54 12.93
N SER A 51 -13.56 -1.88 14.05
CA SER A 51 -13.43 -1.14 15.31
C SER A 51 -12.22 -1.57 16.12
N VAL A 52 -11.44 -0.61 16.60
CA VAL A 52 -10.26 -0.79 17.45
C VAL A 52 -10.44 -0.01 18.75
N GLY A 53 -10.12 -0.61 19.88
CA GLY A 53 -10.24 0.00 21.21
C GLY A 53 -11.27 -0.71 22.10
N ALA A 54 -11.06 -0.67 23.42
CA ALA A 54 -11.92 -1.35 24.40
C ALA A 54 -12.98 -0.43 25.03
N GLN A 55 -12.72 0.87 25.10
CA GLN A 55 -13.58 1.87 25.75
C GLN A 55 -14.00 2.95 24.74
N GLU A 56 -13.03 3.53 24.03
CA GLU A 56 -13.27 4.42 22.90
C GLU A 56 -12.93 3.67 21.60
N THR A 57 -13.97 3.21 20.91
CA THR A 57 -13.80 2.45 19.68
C THR A 57 -13.61 3.40 18.49
N ILE A 58 -12.45 3.34 17.86
CA ILE A 58 -12.19 4.00 16.58
C ILE A 58 -12.53 3.01 15.46
N SER A 59 -13.46 3.38 14.59
CA SER A 59 -13.79 2.58 13.40
C SER A 59 -12.87 2.98 12.25
N ILE A 60 -12.11 2.01 11.73
CA ILE A 60 -11.19 2.19 10.61
C ILE A 60 -11.76 1.44 9.40
N SER A 61 -12.07 2.15 8.32
CA SER A 61 -12.55 1.55 7.07
C SER A 61 -11.48 1.48 5.99
N HIS A 62 -10.53 2.41 5.99
CA HIS A 62 -9.46 2.47 5.00
C HIS A 62 -8.24 3.25 5.51
N LEU A 63 -7.06 2.95 4.95
CA LEU A 63 -5.81 3.69 5.09
C LEU A 63 -5.19 3.82 3.71
N GLN A 64 -4.73 5.02 3.35
CA GLN A 64 -4.16 5.29 2.03
C GLN A 64 -2.79 5.94 2.13
N PHE A 65 -1.86 5.46 1.31
CA PHE A 65 -0.57 6.10 1.10
C PHE A 65 -0.19 5.97 -0.38
N ALA A 66 -0.29 7.07 -1.12
CA ALA A 66 -0.18 7.05 -2.58
C ALA A 66 -1.06 5.94 -3.18
N ASP A 67 -0.48 5.04 -3.99
CA ASP A 67 -1.18 3.93 -4.63
C ASP A 67 -1.39 2.71 -3.72
N ASP A 68 -0.72 2.65 -2.56
CA ASP A 68 -0.91 1.59 -1.57
C ASP A 68 -2.11 1.92 -0.67
N THR A 69 -3.19 1.15 -0.82
CA THR A 69 -4.44 1.31 -0.05
C THR A 69 -4.79 0.03 0.72
N LEU A 70 -5.06 0.17 2.02
CA LEU A 70 -5.67 -0.86 2.85
C LEU A 70 -7.14 -0.56 3.07
N LEU A 71 -8.00 -1.54 2.82
CA LEU A 71 -9.44 -1.48 3.11
C LEU A 71 -9.75 -2.49 4.21
N MET A 72 -10.39 -2.05 5.29
CA MET A 72 -10.62 -2.82 6.50
C MET A 72 -12.09 -2.84 6.87
N GLY A 73 -12.62 -4.02 7.17
CA GLY A 73 -14.02 -4.16 7.56
C GLY A 73 -14.31 -5.53 8.15
N VAL A 74 -15.50 -5.66 8.74
CA VAL A 74 -15.95 -6.92 9.30
C VAL A 74 -16.27 -7.96 8.22
N LYS A 75 -16.22 -9.25 8.59
CA LYS A 75 -16.59 -10.36 7.71
C LYS A 75 -18.07 -10.32 7.36
N SER A 76 -18.44 -9.74 6.22
CA SER A 76 -19.80 -9.79 5.69
C SER A 76 -19.83 -9.77 4.17
N TRP A 77 -20.82 -10.44 3.58
CA TRP A 77 -21.06 -10.37 2.14
C TRP A 77 -21.51 -8.97 1.69
N ALA A 78 -22.14 -8.20 2.58
CA ALA A 78 -22.46 -6.80 2.33
C ALA A 78 -21.18 -5.98 2.10
N ASN A 79 -20.19 -6.11 2.98
CA ASN A 79 -18.89 -5.45 2.86
C ASN A 79 -18.15 -5.86 1.58
N VAL A 80 -18.16 -7.14 1.23
CA VAL A 80 -17.52 -7.63 -0.02
C VAL A 80 -18.15 -6.96 -1.24
N ARG A 81 -19.49 -6.88 -1.31
CA ARG A 81 -20.19 -6.22 -2.42
C ARG A 81 -19.97 -4.71 -2.44
N ALA A 82 -19.99 -4.08 -1.26
CA ALA A 82 -19.70 -2.66 -1.10
C ALA A 82 -18.30 -2.31 -1.61
N LEU A 83 -17.28 -3.09 -1.22
CA LEU A 83 -15.91 -2.91 -1.71
C LEU A 83 -15.85 -3.08 -3.23
N ARG A 84 -16.51 -4.11 -3.78
CA ARG A 84 -16.54 -4.28 -5.24
C ARG A 84 -17.14 -3.08 -5.95
N ALA A 85 -18.26 -2.54 -5.43
CA ALA A 85 -18.91 -1.37 -5.99
C ALA A 85 -18.00 -0.13 -5.91
N VAL A 86 -17.37 0.12 -4.76
CA VAL A 86 -16.43 1.23 -4.57
C VAL A 86 -15.25 1.14 -5.54
N LEU A 87 -14.63 -0.03 -5.69
CA LEU A 87 -13.51 -0.21 -6.61
C LEU A 87 -13.92 0.09 -8.05
N VAL A 88 -15.07 -0.41 -8.50
CA VAL A 88 -15.59 -0.15 -9.87
C VAL A 88 -15.92 1.34 -10.06
N LEU A 89 -16.60 1.96 -9.10
CA LEU A 89 -16.94 3.39 -9.15
C LEU A 89 -15.68 4.25 -9.18
N PHE A 90 -14.68 3.92 -8.38
CA PHE A 90 -13.40 4.61 -8.35
C PHE A 90 -12.68 4.52 -9.70
N GLU A 91 -12.60 3.33 -10.31
CA GLU A 91 -12.00 3.16 -11.64
C GLU A 91 -12.73 3.98 -12.71
N LEU A 92 -14.08 4.02 -12.65
CA LEU A 92 -14.90 4.77 -13.60
C LEU A 92 -14.71 6.29 -13.46
N MET A 93 -14.63 6.82 -12.24
CA MET A 93 -14.50 8.26 -11.99
C MET A 93 -13.07 8.77 -12.21
N SER A 94 -12.07 8.02 -11.75
CA SER A 94 -10.67 8.44 -11.80
C SER A 94 -9.97 8.09 -13.12
N GLY A 95 -10.49 7.09 -13.85
CA GLY A 95 -9.81 6.48 -15.00
C GLY A 95 -8.58 5.64 -14.62
N LEU A 96 -8.28 5.50 -13.33
CA LEU A 96 -7.25 4.59 -12.81
C LEU A 96 -7.77 3.15 -12.84
N LYS A 97 -6.84 2.18 -12.85
CA LYS A 97 -7.17 0.74 -12.79
C LYS A 97 -6.57 0.11 -11.55
N VAL A 98 -7.38 -0.64 -10.82
CA VAL A 98 -6.95 -1.44 -9.69
C VAL A 98 -6.10 -2.60 -10.20
N ASN A 99 -4.92 -2.76 -9.62
CA ASN A 99 -4.04 -3.86 -9.96
C ASN A 99 -4.41 -5.12 -9.17
N PHE A 100 -5.45 -5.81 -9.62
CA PHE A 100 -5.95 -7.05 -9.02
C PHE A 100 -4.89 -8.17 -8.88
N ASN A 101 -3.84 -8.14 -9.70
CA ASN A 101 -2.73 -9.10 -9.61
C ASN A 101 -1.82 -8.87 -8.39
N LYS A 102 -1.72 -7.62 -7.94
CA LYS A 102 -0.99 -7.19 -6.75
C LYS A 102 -1.88 -7.07 -5.52
N SER A 103 -3.19 -6.87 -5.71
CA SER A 103 -4.16 -6.84 -4.62
C SER A 103 -4.38 -8.23 -4.00
N MET A 104 -4.61 -8.26 -2.70
CA MET A 104 -4.95 -9.48 -1.97
C MET A 104 -5.98 -9.24 -0.88
N LEU A 105 -6.81 -10.25 -0.60
CA LEU A 105 -7.73 -10.27 0.52
C LEU A 105 -7.15 -11.12 1.65
N VAL A 106 -7.11 -10.56 2.85
CA VAL A 106 -6.56 -11.21 4.04
C VAL A 106 -7.65 -11.30 5.11
N GLY A 107 -7.80 -12.48 5.71
CA GLY A 107 -8.76 -12.72 6.80
C GLY A 107 -8.06 -13.00 8.12
N VAL A 108 -8.51 -12.37 9.20
CA VAL A 108 -8.10 -12.66 10.58
C VAL A 108 -9.19 -13.50 11.23
N ASN A 109 -8.88 -14.74 11.62
CA ASN A 109 -9.84 -15.68 12.20
C ASN A 109 -11.07 -15.92 11.29
N ILE A 110 -10.85 -15.99 9.97
CA ILE A 110 -11.89 -16.25 8.95
C ILE A 110 -11.64 -17.61 8.30
N PRO A 111 -12.66 -18.47 8.11
CA PRO A 111 -12.52 -19.73 7.39
C PRO A 111 -12.02 -19.54 5.96
N TYR A 112 -11.06 -20.39 5.54
CA TYR A 112 -10.42 -20.29 4.23
C TYR A 112 -11.41 -20.45 3.06
N SER A 113 -12.44 -21.29 3.22
CA SER A 113 -13.50 -21.47 2.22
C SER A 113 -14.22 -20.15 1.89
N TRP A 114 -14.70 -19.46 2.92
CA TRP A 114 -15.35 -18.16 2.77
C TRP A 114 -14.40 -17.10 2.20
N LEU A 115 -13.14 -17.11 2.64
CA LEU A 115 -12.12 -16.17 2.18
C LEU A 115 -11.82 -16.33 0.67
N ASN A 116 -11.78 -17.56 0.17
CA ASN A 116 -11.61 -17.83 -1.27
C ASN A 116 -12.79 -17.30 -2.10
N GLU A 117 -14.02 -17.53 -1.65
CA GLU A 117 -15.22 -17.03 -2.33
C GLU A 117 -15.24 -15.50 -2.35
N ALA A 118 -14.92 -14.86 -1.23
CA ALA A 118 -14.84 -13.40 -1.13
C ALA A 118 -13.73 -12.81 -2.01
N ALA A 119 -12.55 -13.44 -2.05
CA ALA A 119 -11.45 -13.00 -2.91
C ALA A 119 -11.79 -13.17 -4.40
N SER A 120 -12.48 -14.25 -4.77
CA SER A 120 -13.00 -14.46 -6.12
C SER A 120 -14.00 -13.36 -6.51
N ALA A 121 -14.94 -13.00 -5.63
CA ALA A 121 -15.89 -11.91 -5.85
C ALA A 121 -15.22 -10.54 -6.02
N LEU A 122 -14.10 -10.31 -5.33
CA LEU A 122 -13.29 -9.10 -5.46
C LEU A 122 -12.29 -9.16 -6.62
N SER A 123 -12.16 -10.30 -7.30
CA SER A 123 -11.16 -10.55 -8.35
C SER A 123 -9.71 -10.44 -7.87
N CYS A 124 -9.41 -10.74 -6.60
CA CYS A 124 -8.05 -10.67 -6.05
C CYS A 124 -7.59 -12.03 -5.48
N LYS A 125 -6.32 -12.12 -5.10
CA LYS A 125 -5.75 -13.34 -4.52
C LYS A 125 -6.05 -13.41 -3.03
N VAL A 126 -6.15 -14.62 -2.48
CA VAL A 126 -6.12 -14.78 -1.01
C VAL A 126 -4.70 -14.58 -0.51
N GLY A 127 -4.52 -13.59 0.36
CA GLY A 127 -3.28 -13.29 1.06
C GLY A 127 -3.12 -14.08 2.35
N LYS A 128 -1.97 -13.92 3.00
CA LYS A 128 -1.67 -14.51 4.30
C LYS A 128 -1.04 -13.46 5.21
N ILE A 129 -1.22 -13.66 6.50
CA ILE A 129 -0.54 -12.88 7.53
C ILE A 129 0.74 -13.64 7.94
N PRO A 130 1.89 -12.95 8.11
CA PRO A 130 2.10 -11.53 7.87
C PRO A 130 2.27 -11.18 6.38
N PHE A 131 1.90 -9.95 6.01
CA PHE A 131 2.14 -9.36 4.68
C PHE A 131 2.84 -8.02 4.79
N LEU A 132 3.46 -7.53 3.71
CA LEU A 132 4.16 -6.24 3.70
C LEU A 132 3.22 -5.10 3.27
N TYR A 133 3.25 -4.01 4.02
CA TYR A 133 2.62 -2.73 3.67
C TYR A 133 3.59 -1.60 3.97
N LEU A 134 3.89 -0.76 3.00
CA LEU A 134 4.90 0.31 3.10
C LEU A 134 6.30 -0.17 3.53
N GLY A 135 6.59 -1.46 3.31
CA GLY A 135 7.84 -2.11 3.72
C GLY A 135 7.85 -2.63 5.16
N LEU A 136 6.70 -2.57 5.85
CA LEU A 136 6.50 -3.08 7.20
C LEU A 136 5.66 -4.36 7.19
N PRO A 137 6.05 -5.40 7.96
CA PRO A 137 5.25 -6.60 8.11
C PRO A 137 4.02 -6.33 9.01
N ILE A 138 2.82 -6.53 8.47
CA ILE A 138 1.54 -6.45 9.20
C ILE A 138 1.10 -7.83 9.68
N GLY A 139 0.75 -7.92 10.96
CA GLY A 139 0.04 -9.06 11.57
C GLY A 139 0.91 -10.25 12.03
N GLY A 140 2.22 -10.10 12.12
CA GLY A 140 3.11 -11.12 12.69
C GLY A 140 3.42 -10.93 14.18
N ASP A 141 4.24 -11.83 14.74
CA ASP A 141 4.72 -11.72 16.13
C ASP A 141 6.03 -10.91 16.17
N PRO A 142 6.02 -9.66 16.68
CA PRO A 142 7.22 -8.81 16.73
C PRO A 142 8.31 -9.35 17.66
N ARG A 143 8.02 -10.35 18.49
CA ARG A 143 9.03 -11.01 19.34
C ARG A 143 9.87 -12.02 18.57
N ARG A 144 9.47 -12.40 17.35
CA ARG A 144 10.19 -13.38 16.53
C ARG A 144 11.18 -12.69 15.60
N PHE A 145 12.40 -13.23 15.52
CA PHE A 145 13.41 -12.75 14.59
C PHE A 145 12.93 -12.72 13.13
N SER A 146 12.20 -13.76 12.70
CA SER A 146 11.68 -13.87 11.33
C SER A 146 10.71 -12.74 10.94
N PHE A 147 10.07 -12.08 11.92
CA PHE A 147 9.22 -10.91 11.66
C PHE A 147 10.06 -9.74 11.13
N TRP A 148 11.26 -9.55 11.66
CA TRP A 148 12.15 -8.43 11.32
C TRP A 148 13.04 -8.69 10.10
N GLU A 149 13.06 -9.91 9.56
CA GLU A 149 13.91 -10.28 8.43
C GLU A 149 13.73 -9.36 7.19
N PRO A 150 12.52 -8.93 6.79
CA PRO A 150 12.35 -7.99 5.68
C PRO A 150 13.02 -6.64 5.93
N VAL A 151 12.89 -6.11 7.15
CA VAL A 151 13.49 -4.83 7.56
C VAL A 151 15.02 -4.96 7.58
N LEU A 152 15.54 -6.04 8.17
CA LEU A 152 16.97 -6.35 8.21
C LEU A 152 17.56 -6.52 6.81
N THR A 153 16.84 -7.19 5.90
CA THR A 153 17.24 -7.35 4.51
C THR A 153 17.34 -5.99 3.80
N ARG A 154 16.41 -5.08 4.05
CA ARG A 154 16.43 -3.71 3.50
C ARG A 154 17.64 -2.92 4.00
N ILE A 155 17.95 -3.00 5.29
CA ILE A 155 19.15 -2.38 5.89
C ILE A 155 20.41 -2.95 5.24
N LYS A 156 20.55 -4.29 5.16
CA LYS A 156 21.69 -4.96 4.52
C LYS A 156 21.86 -4.53 3.07
N ASN A 157 20.78 -4.46 2.30
CA ASN A 157 20.81 -4.03 0.90
C ASN A 157 21.28 -2.58 0.75
N ARG A 158 20.83 -1.65 1.61
CA ARG A 158 21.32 -0.26 1.61
C ARG A 158 22.78 -0.14 2.03
N LEU A 159 23.23 -0.96 2.98
CA LEU A 159 24.63 -1.01 3.41
C LEU A 159 25.56 -1.75 2.44
N SER A 160 25.03 -2.46 1.44
CA SER A 160 25.85 -3.21 0.48
C SER A 160 26.90 -2.33 -0.23
N GLY A 161 26.59 -1.06 -0.45
CA GLY A 161 27.51 -0.06 -1.02
C GLY A 161 28.73 0.27 -0.16
N TRP A 162 28.73 -0.07 1.14
CA TRP A 162 29.86 0.11 2.05
C TRP A 162 31.12 -0.63 1.58
N LYS A 163 30.95 -1.76 0.91
CA LYS A 163 32.04 -2.60 0.40
C LYS A 163 32.75 -1.98 -0.82
N ASN A 164 32.28 -0.82 -1.30
CA ASN A 164 32.91 -0.13 -2.41
C ASN A 164 34.32 0.37 -2.02
N ARG A 165 35.32 0.05 -2.86
CA ARG A 165 36.72 0.47 -2.70
C ARG A 165 36.92 1.99 -2.82
N PHE A 166 36.01 2.70 -3.46
CA PHE A 166 36.09 4.15 -3.66
C PHE A 166 35.50 4.96 -2.49
N LEU A 167 34.97 4.30 -1.45
CA LEU A 167 34.40 4.96 -0.29
C LEU A 167 35.48 5.16 0.78
N SER A 168 35.78 6.42 1.11
CA SER A 168 36.66 6.79 2.22
C SER A 168 36.08 6.34 3.57
N PHE A 169 36.91 6.30 4.62
CA PHE A 169 36.44 6.00 5.98
C PHE A 169 35.32 6.96 6.42
N SER A 170 35.46 8.26 6.16
CA SER A 170 34.43 9.26 6.45
C SER A 170 33.16 9.02 5.65
N GLY A 171 33.28 8.72 4.35
CA GLY A 171 32.12 8.39 3.50
C GLY A 171 31.39 7.15 3.99
N ARG A 172 32.15 6.16 4.49
CA ARG A 172 31.60 4.96 5.11
C ARG A 172 30.83 5.35 6.37
N LEU A 173 31.46 6.03 7.33
CA LEU A 173 30.78 6.48 8.55
C LEU A 173 29.48 7.26 8.27
N ILE A 174 29.47 8.13 7.26
CA ILE A 174 28.27 8.86 6.82
C ILE A 174 27.20 7.90 6.30
N LEU A 175 27.56 6.92 5.47
CA LEU A 175 26.65 5.87 5.01
C LEU A 175 26.08 5.06 6.19
N LEU A 176 26.90 4.70 7.19
CA LEU A 176 26.42 3.98 8.38
C LEU A 176 25.36 4.79 9.11
N LYS A 177 25.69 6.06 9.39
CA LYS A 177 24.81 6.97 10.12
C LYS A 177 23.53 7.15 9.34
N SER A 178 23.60 7.53 8.07
CA SER A 178 22.44 7.73 7.20
C SER A 178 21.49 6.54 7.21
N VAL A 179 22.01 5.30 7.15
CA VAL A 179 21.18 4.10 7.10
C VAL A 179 20.64 3.71 8.48
N LEU A 180 21.48 3.68 9.51
CA LEU A 180 21.10 3.19 10.85
C LEU A 180 20.34 4.23 11.69
N THR A 181 20.44 5.52 11.39
CA THR A 181 19.66 6.55 12.11
C THR A 181 18.28 6.77 11.50
N SER A 182 18.11 6.48 10.20
CA SER A 182 16.83 6.71 9.51
C SER A 182 15.98 5.45 9.43
N LEU A 183 16.53 4.32 8.98
CA LEU A 183 15.69 3.15 8.69
C LEU A 183 15.00 2.56 9.92
N PRO A 184 15.65 2.39 11.09
CA PRO A 184 14.98 1.85 12.27
C PRO A 184 13.91 2.78 12.87
N VAL A 185 13.92 4.07 12.50
CA VAL A 185 12.93 5.05 12.96
C VAL A 185 11.66 4.98 12.12
N TYR A 186 11.78 4.65 10.83
CA TYR A 186 10.67 4.58 9.87
C TYR A 186 10.25 3.14 9.53
N ALA A 187 10.83 2.14 10.21
CA ALA A 187 10.58 0.72 9.98
C ALA A 187 10.23 -0.04 11.27
#